data_AF-A0A6C0E148-F1
#
_entry.id   AF-A0A6C0E148-F1
#
_cell.length_a   1.000
_cell.length_b   1.000
_cell.length_c   1.000
_cell.angle_alpha   90.00
_cell.angle_beta   90.00
_cell.angle_gamma   90.00
#
_symmetry.space_group_name_H-M   'P 1'
#
loop_
_entity.id
_entity.type
_entity.pdbx_description
1 polymer ?
#
loop_
_entity_poly.entity_id
_entity_poly.type
_entity_poly.pdbx_seq_one_letter_code
_entity_poly.pdbx_strand_id
1 'polypeptide(L)'
;MKTLILYVYHDYNDRVENFINKAIFEDPDFHFLIICNDLNSTQEFPNYVSVLKRHNIGYDFGGWSDGLLQHDRYKQYDHFIFVNSSVIGPFLPSYYKGKWPEVYINGLKHNVKLFGSTINTAGYATLSNPYQNSHVQTYIFAVNRETLDYLISCNIFSLEYKCNSLVEEIEEKEILLSRKIIEKGWNIGCLHSYYANIDFTFTSNTPDDWCFSFMGDVMYPYYLNYHFWSLYELVFVKGNRLRLDKIEYITPSNEMPGHLGLYVAPK
;
A
#
# COMPACT_ATOMS: atom_id res chain seq x y z
N MET A 1 7.83 -6.96 -18.40
CA MET A 1 6.71 -7.35 -17.52
C MET A 1 6.06 -6.05 -17.12
N LYS A 2 4.83 -5.81 -17.54
CA LYS A 2 4.25 -4.46 -17.46
C LYS A 2 3.55 -4.24 -16.13
N THR A 3 3.79 -3.10 -15.51
CA THR A 3 3.15 -2.70 -14.25
C THR A 3 2.37 -1.42 -14.46
N LEU A 4 1.11 -1.41 -14.01
CA LEU A 4 0.31 -0.19 -13.91
C LEU A 4 0.35 0.33 -12.47
N ILE A 5 0.83 1.55 -12.29
CA ILE A 5 0.78 2.29 -11.03
C ILE A 5 -0.44 3.22 -11.09
N LEU A 6 -1.43 2.96 -10.24
CA LEU A 6 -2.65 3.77 -10.12
C LEU A 6 -2.52 4.66 -8.89
N TYR A 7 -2.36 5.96 -9.12
CA TYR A 7 -2.30 6.94 -8.04
C TYR A 7 -3.56 7.80 -8.04
N VAL A 8 -4.31 7.78 -6.93
CA VAL A 8 -5.58 8.51 -6.78
C VAL A 8 -5.45 9.68 -5.81
N TYR A 9 -6.05 10.82 -6.16
CA TYR A 9 -6.19 11.96 -5.28
C TYR A 9 -7.50 12.72 -5.53
N HIS A 10 -8.05 13.32 -4.46
CA HIS A 10 -9.17 14.26 -4.55
C HIS A 10 -8.64 15.70 -4.55
N ASP A 11 -7.96 16.10 -3.47
CA ASP A 11 -7.41 17.43 -3.32
C ASP A 11 -5.91 17.46 -3.68
N TYR A 12 -5.51 18.45 -4.47
CA TYR A 12 -4.10 18.72 -4.74
C TYR A 12 -3.46 19.42 -3.53
N ASN A 13 -2.43 18.81 -2.96
CA ASN A 13 -1.68 19.31 -1.80
C ASN A 13 -0.21 18.92 -1.92
N ASP A 14 0.63 19.36 -0.97
CA ASP A 14 2.08 19.12 -0.98
C ASP A 14 2.46 17.63 -1.09
N ARG A 15 1.65 16.69 -0.59
CA ARG A 15 1.93 15.26 -0.75
C ARG A 15 1.73 14.80 -2.19
N VAL A 16 0.67 15.28 -2.83
CA VAL A 16 0.39 15.03 -4.25
C VAL A 16 1.50 15.62 -5.11
N GLU A 17 1.89 16.86 -4.85
CA GLU A 17 3.00 17.50 -5.54
C GLU A 17 4.31 16.72 -5.36
N ASN A 18 4.63 16.30 -4.12
CA ASN A 18 5.82 15.50 -3.85
C ASN A 18 5.80 14.16 -4.60
N PHE A 19 4.66 13.47 -4.65
CA PHE A 19 4.55 12.22 -5.41
C PHE A 19 4.79 12.46 -6.90
N ILE A 20 4.17 13.47 -7.49
CA ILE A 20 4.35 13.81 -8.91
C ILE A 20 5.81 14.13 -9.22
N ASN A 21 6.45 14.93 -8.36
CA ASN A 21 7.81 15.41 -8.62
C ASN A 21 8.91 14.39 -8.30
N LYS A 22 8.65 13.43 -7.41
CA LYS A 22 9.70 12.52 -6.88
C LYS A 22 9.45 11.04 -7.11
N ALA A 23 8.19 10.62 -7.33
CA ALA A 23 7.83 9.22 -7.47
C ALA A 23 7.58 8.81 -8.93
N ILE A 24 7.18 9.75 -9.78
CA ILE A 24 6.87 9.50 -11.19
C ILE A 24 8.14 9.59 -12.02
N PHE A 25 8.30 8.65 -12.96
CA PHE A 25 9.39 8.60 -13.92
C PHE A 25 8.93 7.92 -15.20
N GLU A 26 9.64 8.15 -16.30
CA GLU A 26 9.37 7.48 -17.58
C GLU A 26 10.10 6.12 -17.64
N ASP A 27 9.38 5.07 -18.02
CA ASP A 27 9.94 3.73 -18.14
C ASP A 27 9.11 2.84 -19.08
N PRO A 28 9.74 1.92 -19.85
CA PRO A 28 9.00 1.01 -20.73
C PRO A 28 8.16 -0.05 -20.02
N ASP A 29 8.45 -0.38 -18.75
CA ASP A 29 7.74 -1.42 -17.99
C ASP A 29 6.87 -0.86 -16.86
N PHE A 30 7.08 0.39 -16.42
CA PHE A 30 6.29 1.04 -15.37
C PHE A 30 5.47 2.20 -15.92
N HIS A 31 4.16 2.02 -16.00
CA HIS A 31 3.24 3.04 -16.49
C HIS A 31 2.44 3.66 -15.35
N PHE A 32 2.33 4.98 -15.37
CA PHE A 32 1.58 5.74 -14.37
C PHE A 32 0.22 6.16 -14.90
N LEU A 33 -0.82 5.84 -14.13
CA LEU A 33 -2.16 6.37 -14.29
C LEU A 33 -2.50 7.24 -13.07
N ILE A 34 -2.64 8.54 -13.31
CA ILE A 34 -3.07 9.50 -12.31
C ILE A 34 -4.58 9.65 -12.38
N ILE A 35 -5.25 9.38 -11.27
CA ILE A 35 -6.70 9.46 -11.14
C ILE A 35 -7.02 10.67 -10.25
N CYS A 36 -7.58 11.70 -10.87
CA CYS A 36 -8.02 12.90 -10.21
C CYS A 36 -9.53 12.83 -9.97
N ASN A 37 -9.93 12.74 -8.70
CA ASN A 37 -11.31 12.75 -8.25
C ASN A 37 -11.90 14.18 -8.16
N ASP A 38 -11.26 15.17 -8.79
CA ASP A 38 -11.77 16.53 -8.93
C ASP A 38 -11.76 16.95 -10.41
N LEU A 39 -12.96 17.16 -10.98
CA LEU A 39 -13.11 17.61 -12.36
C LEU A 39 -12.55 19.01 -12.61
N ASN A 40 -12.41 19.83 -11.57
CA ASN A 40 -11.89 21.20 -11.66
C ASN A 40 -10.37 21.27 -11.55
N SER A 41 -9.68 20.17 -11.27
CA SER A 41 -8.23 20.16 -11.17
C SER A 41 -7.60 20.59 -12.51
N THR A 42 -6.73 21.59 -12.45
CA THR A 42 -6.00 22.12 -13.61
C THR A 42 -4.56 21.62 -13.69
N GLN A 43 -4.19 20.65 -12.84
CA GLN A 43 -2.82 20.16 -12.77
C GLN A 43 -2.37 19.53 -14.09
N GLU A 44 -1.17 19.90 -14.52
CA GLU A 44 -0.49 19.31 -15.66
C GLU A 44 0.43 18.17 -15.22
N PHE A 45 0.57 17.18 -16.09
CA PHE A 45 1.39 15.99 -15.86
C PHE A 45 2.32 15.77 -17.06
N PRO A 46 3.46 15.10 -16.87
CA PRO A 46 4.32 14.71 -17.97
C PRO A 46 3.55 13.91 -19.05
N ASN A 47 3.94 14.05 -20.31
CA ASN A 47 3.26 13.43 -21.46
C ASN A 47 3.26 11.89 -21.45
N TYR A 48 4.20 11.26 -20.74
CA TYR A 48 4.27 9.81 -20.56
C TYR A 48 3.32 9.29 -19.46
N VAL A 49 2.59 10.16 -18.78
CA VAL A 49 1.62 9.82 -17.73
C VAL A 49 0.20 9.83 -18.29
N SER A 50 -0.58 8.78 -18.03
CA SER A 50 -2.01 8.77 -18.32
C SER A 50 -2.78 9.47 -17.21
N VAL A 51 -3.80 10.26 -17.56
CA VAL A 51 -4.62 10.99 -16.58
C VAL A 51 -6.09 10.63 -16.77
N LEU A 52 -6.78 10.33 -15.67
CA LEU A 52 -8.22 10.13 -15.60
C LEU A 52 -8.81 11.18 -14.64
N LYS A 53 -9.66 12.07 -15.14
CA LYS A 53 -10.45 13.01 -14.32
C LYS A 53 -11.87 12.48 -14.14
N ARG A 54 -12.39 12.50 -12.92
CA ARG A 54 -13.70 11.94 -12.57
C ARG A 54 -14.31 12.64 -11.36
N HIS A 55 -15.59 12.39 -11.10
CA HIS A 55 -16.22 12.76 -9.83
C HIS A 55 -15.70 11.89 -8.68
N ASN A 56 -15.69 12.41 -7.46
CA ASN A 56 -15.30 11.68 -6.25
C ASN A 56 -16.38 10.71 -5.75
N ILE A 57 -16.78 9.74 -6.58
CA ILE A 57 -17.75 8.69 -6.23
C ILE A 57 -16.98 7.40 -5.91
N GLY A 58 -17.30 6.75 -4.80
CA GLY A 58 -16.58 5.55 -4.33
C GLY A 58 -15.12 5.81 -3.93
N TYR A 59 -14.73 7.08 -3.78
CA TYR A 59 -13.43 7.52 -3.28
C TYR A 59 -12.23 6.84 -3.96
N ASP A 60 -11.30 6.29 -3.18
CA ASP A 60 -10.04 5.71 -3.69
C ASP A 60 -10.31 4.45 -4.50
N PHE A 61 -11.10 3.52 -3.94
CA PHE A 61 -11.47 2.27 -4.61
C PHE A 61 -12.29 2.52 -5.88
N GLY A 62 -13.15 3.53 -5.88
CA GLY A 62 -13.91 3.94 -7.05
C GLY A 62 -13.00 4.50 -8.14
N GLY A 63 -12.04 5.35 -7.77
CA GLY A 63 -11.04 5.87 -8.69
C GLY A 63 -10.19 4.77 -9.31
N TRP A 64 -9.66 3.84 -8.50
CA TRP A 64 -8.92 2.69 -8.99
C TRP A 64 -9.78 1.78 -9.86
N SER A 65 -11.06 1.56 -9.52
CA SER A 65 -11.97 0.74 -10.31
C SER A 65 -12.21 1.34 -11.70
N ASP A 66 -12.50 2.64 -11.80
CA ASP A 66 -12.59 3.32 -13.10
C ASP A 66 -11.27 3.23 -13.87
N GLY A 67 -10.14 3.43 -13.18
CA GLY A 67 -8.81 3.36 -13.78
C GLY A 67 -8.45 1.99 -14.35
N LEU A 68 -8.96 0.92 -13.75
CA LEU A 68 -8.71 -0.47 -14.17
C LEU A 68 -9.70 -0.96 -15.22
N LEU A 69 -11.00 -0.80 -14.95
CA LEU A 69 -12.07 -1.56 -15.60
C LEU A 69 -12.60 -0.86 -16.85
N GLN A 70 -12.49 0.48 -16.93
CA GLN A 70 -12.85 1.18 -18.14
C GLN A 70 -11.96 0.73 -19.30
N HIS A 71 -12.60 0.32 -20.39
CA HIS A 71 -11.96 -0.24 -21.58
C HIS A 71 -11.07 -1.46 -21.32
N ASP A 72 -11.34 -2.20 -20.23
CA ASP A 72 -10.53 -3.35 -19.83
C ASP A 72 -9.03 -3.02 -19.70
N ARG A 73 -8.68 -1.78 -19.33
CA ARG A 73 -7.27 -1.32 -19.27
C ARG A 73 -6.41 -2.28 -18.49
N TYR A 74 -6.93 -2.81 -17.38
CA TYR A 74 -6.23 -3.75 -16.53
C TYR A 74 -5.57 -4.82 -17.39
N LYS A 75 -6.26 -5.49 -18.33
CA LYS A 75 -5.77 -6.64 -19.14
C LYS A 75 -4.44 -6.45 -19.88
N GLN A 76 -3.95 -5.21 -20.03
CA GLN A 76 -2.68 -4.90 -20.71
C GLN A 76 -1.42 -5.05 -19.84
N TYR A 77 -1.59 -5.37 -18.56
CA TYR A 77 -0.53 -5.37 -17.54
C TYR A 77 -0.33 -6.75 -16.88
N ASP A 78 0.73 -6.91 -16.11
CA ASP A 78 1.01 -8.12 -15.33
C ASP A 78 0.88 -7.87 -13.82
N HIS A 79 1.23 -6.64 -13.40
CA HIS A 79 1.24 -6.19 -12.02
C HIS A 79 0.55 -4.85 -11.86
N PHE A 80 0.09 -4.60 -10.63
CA PHE A 80 -0.64 -3.40 -10.26
C PHE A 80 -0.11 -2.88 -8.94
N ILE A 81 0.12 -1.58 -8.86
CA ILE A 81 0.38 -0.90 -7.60
C ILE A 81 -0.66 0.20 -7.44
N PHE A 82 -1.37 0.16 -6.32
CA PHE A 82 -2.39 1.12 -5.94
C PHE A 82 -1.80 2.05 -4.90
N VAL A 83 -1.98 3.35 -5.10
CA VAL A 83 -1.45 4.39 -4.23
C VAL A 83 -2.51 5.47 -4.07
N ASN A 84 -2.70 6.00 -2.86
CA ASN A 84 -3.55 7.18 -2.65
C ASN A 84 -2.75 8.38 -2.14
N SER A 85 -3.39 9.54 -2.16
CA SER A 85 -2.78 10.83 -1.80
C SER A 85 -2.43 11.02 -0.32
N SER A 86 -2.65 9.98 0.50
CA SER A 86 -2.17 9.99 1.88
C SER A 86 -0.67 9.75 1.97
N VAL A 87 -0.01 9.20 0.94
CA VAL A 87 1.41 8.82 1.00
C VAL A 87 2.36 10.02 1.06
N ILE A 88 3.50 9.81 1.72
CA ILE A 88 4.71 10.61 1.60
C ILE A 88 5.85 9.66 1.22
N GLY A 89 6.70 10.08 0.29
CA GLY A 89 7.82 9.30 -0.24
C GLY A 89 8.07 9.62 -1.72
N PRO A 90 8.82 8.79 -2.44
CA PRO A 90 9.51 7.59 -1.96
C PRO A 90 10.74 7.92 -1.11
N PHE A 91 10.93 7.18 -0.02
CA PHE A 91 12.12 7.16 0.80
C PHE A 91 12.98 5.98 0.40
N LEU A 92 13.96 6.23 -0.47
CA LEU A 92 14.92 5.22 -0.90
C LEU A 92 16.31 5.60 -0.39
N PRO A 93 17.09 4.65 0.17
CA PRO A 93 18.47 4.91 0.51
C PRO A 93 19.29 5.34 -0.71
N SER A 94 20.29 6.22 -0.53
CA SER A 94 21.12 6.74 -1.64
C SER A 94 21.90 5.64 -2.40
N TYR A 95 22.14 4.51 -1.73
CA TYR A 95 22.79 3.34 -2.33
C TYR A 95 21.82 2.45 -3.12
N TYR A 96 20.49 2.59 -2.95
CA TYR A 96 19.52 1.83 -3.72
C TYR A 96 19.52 2.30 -5.18
N LYS A 97 19.69 1.37 -6.11
CA LYS A 97 19.77 1.65 -7.57
C LYS A 97 18.56 1.14 -8.36
N GLY A 98 17.67 0.39 -7.71
CA GLY A 98 16.44 -0.07 -8.33
C GLY A 98 15.39 1.03 -8.39
N LYS A 99 14.21 0.67 -8.90
CA LYS A 99 13.04 1.54 -8.91
C LYS A 99 12.15 1.19 -7.72
N TRP A 100 11.45 2.18 -7.16
CA TRP A 100 10.58 1.93 -6.01
C TRP A 100 9.47 0.90 -6.29
N PRO A 101 8.86 0.78 -7.51
CA PRO A 101 7.82 -0.22 -7.74
C PRO A 101 8.30 -1.65 -7.56
N GLU A 102 9.58 -1.90 -7.87
CA GLU A 102 10.21 -3.22 -7.76
C GLU A 102 10.21 -3.71 -6.31
N VAL A 103 10.31 -2.80 -5.34
CA VAL A 103 10.26 -3.13 -3.90
C VAL A 103 8.95 -3.82 -3.54
N TYR A 104 7.83 -3.33 -4.08
CA TYR A 104 6.50 -3.90 -3.81
C TYR A 104 6.23 -5.16 -4.63
N ILE A 105 6.62 -5.17 -5.91
CA ILE A 105 6.42 -6.33 -6.78
C ILE A 105 7.23 -7.53 -6.28
N ASN A 106 8.48 -7.33 -5.84
CA ASN A 106 9.33 -8.39 -5.29
C ASN A 106 8.77 -8.97 -3.98
N GLY A 107 7.87 -8.26 -3.31
CA GLY A 107 7.14 -8.75 -2.14
C GLY A 107 6.06 -9.79 -2.47
N LEU A 108 5.59 -9.84 -3.72
CA LEU A 108 4.61 -10.82 -4.23
C LEU A 108 5.25 -12.17 -4.53
N LYS A 109 5.95 -12.73 -3.54
CA LYS A 109 6.68 -14.00 -3.65
C LYS A 109 5.93 -15.15 -2.99
N HIS A 110 6.18 -16.36 -3.47
CA HIS A 110 5.56 -17.59 -2.95
C HIS A 110 4.02 -17.49 -2.97
N ASN A 111 3.38 -17.64 -1.80
CA ASN A 111 1.93 -17.54 -1.64
C ASN A 111 1.45 -16.12 -1.25
N VAL A 112 2.33 -15.11 -1.23
CA VAL A 112 1.93 -13.73 -0.95
C VAL A 112 1.34 -13.10 -2.20
N LYS A 113 0.05 -12.77 -2.14
CA LYS A 113 -0.74 -12.30 -3.30
C LYS A 113 -1.18 -10.84 -3.20
N LEU A 114 -0.98 -10.24 -2.03
CA LEU A 114 -1.18 -8.83 -1.73
C LEU A 114 -0.03 -8.36 -0.85
N PHE A 115 0.66 -7.30 -1.27
CA PHE A 115 1.84 -6.81 -0.56
C PHE A 115 1.84 -5.29 -0.45
N GLY A 116 2.02 -4.73 0.75
CA GLY A 116 2.07 -3.29 0.95
C GLY A 116 3.17 -2.84 1.92
N SER A 117 3.07 -1.63 2.45
CA SER A 117 4.09 -1.12 3.37
C SER A 117 3.90 -1.67 4.79
N THR A 118 2.66 -1.79 5.26
CA THR A 118 2.32 -2.23 6.63
C THR A 118 1.09 -3.12 6.65
N ILE A 119 0.97 -3.92 7.71
CA ILE A 119 -0.26 -4.65 8.05
C ILE A 119 -0.81 -4.08 9.36
N ASN A 120 -2.12 -3.92 9.42
CA ASN A 120 -2.87 -3.54 10.60
C ASN A 120 -3.77 -4.73 10.98
N THR A 121 -3.83 -5.07 12.27
CA THR A 121 -4.67 -6.15 12.77
C THR A 121 -5.84 -5.69 13.64
N ALA A 122 -6.09 -4.39 13.72
CA ALA A 122 -7.24 -3.82 14.41
C ALA A 122 -8.35 -3.50 13.41
N GLY A 123 -9.59 -3.76 13.82
CA GLY A 123 -10.77 -3.25 13.13
C GLY A 123 -11.18 -1.89 13.69
N TYR A 124 -12.41 -1.45 13.43
CA TYR A 124 -12.95 -0.26 14.08
C TYR A 124 -13.09 -0.43 15.60
N ALA A 125 -13.38 -1.66 16.05
CA ALA A 125 -13.24 -2.06 17.44
C ALA A 125 -11.73 -2.11 17.78
N THR A 126 -11.28 -1.19 18.64
CA THR A 126 -9.87 -0.84 18.93
C THR A 126 -8.94 -1.97 19.38
N LEU A 127 -9.45 -3.20 19.55
CA LEU A 127 -8.63 -4.35 19.91
C LEU A 127 -8.17 -5.09 18.65
N SER A 128 -6.88 -5.38 18.59
CA SER A 128 -6.30 -6.23 17.55
C SER A 128 -6.96 -7.61 17.57
N ASN A 129 -7.42 -8.05 16.40
CA ASN A 129 -7.86 -9.41 16.14
C ASN A 129 -7.26 -9.87 14.81
N PRO A 130 -6.09 -10.52 14.81
CA PRO A 130 -5.42 -10.92 13.58
C PRO A 130 -6.23 -11.90 12.73
N TYR A 131 -7.14 -12.69 13.32
CA TYR A 131 -7.99 -13.61 12.57
C TYR A 131 -9.03 -12.90 11.70
N GLN A 132 -9.54 -11.76 12.13
CA GLN A 132 -10.65 -11.08 11.46
C GLN A 132 -10.23 -9.79 10.77
N ASN A 133 -9.17 -9.15 11.28
CA ASN A 133 -8.86 -7.78 10.94
C ASN A 133 -7.45 -7.62 10.36
N SER A 134 -6.68 -8.69 10.14
CA SER A 134 -5.37 -8.54 9.45
C SER A 134 -5.60 -8.03 8.03
N HIS A 135 -5.10 -6.83 7.76
CA HIS A 135 -5.18 -6.19 6.45
C HIS A 135 -3.92 -5.40 6.11
N VAL A 136 -3.54 -5.43 4.84
CA VAL A 136 -2.55 -4.50 4.29
C VAL A 136 -3.17 -3.11 4.27
N GLN A 137 -2.48 -2.11 4.83
CA GLN A 137 -3.00 -0.74 4.81
C GLN A 137 -2.98 -0.18 3.39
N THR A 138 -4.12 0.31 2.90
CA THR A 138 -4.33 0.58 1.46
C THR A 138 -3.79 1.91 0.95
N TYR A 139 -2.95 2.61 1.73
CA TYR A 139 -2.27 3.80 1.22
C TYR A 139 -1.26 3.47 0.11
N ILE A 140 -0.69 2.26 0.14
CA ILE A 140 0.04 1.66 -0.97
C ILE A 140 0.03 0.14 -0.88
N PHE A 141 -0.29 -0.53 -1.99
CA PHE A 141 -0.20 -1.99 -2.09
C PHE A 141 -0.03 -2.45 -3.54
N ALA A 142 0.47 -3.67 -3.70
CA ALA A 142 0.68 -4.32 -4.98
C ALA A 142 -0.02 -5.69 -5.04
N VAL A 143 -0.41 -6.06 -6.26
CA VAL A 143 -0.97 -7.37 -6.61
C VAL A 143 -0.54 -7.75 -8.04
N ASN A 144 -0.59 -9.03 -8.38
CA ASN A 144 -0.43 -9.49 -9.77
C ASN A 144 -1.78 -9.59 -10.48
N ARG A 145 -1.76 -9.88 -11.79
CA ARG A 145 -2.95 -10.11 -12.63
C ARG A 145 -3.92 -11.13 -12.03
N GLU A 146 -3.43 -12.31 -11.66
CA GLU A 146 -4.25 -13.41 -11.13
C GLU A 146 -5.03 -12.96 -9.88
N THR A 147 -4.34 -12.27 -8.96
CA THR A 147 -4.97 -11.72 -7.77
C THR A 147 -5.98 -10.64 -8.11
N LEU A 148 -5.66 -9.74 -9.04
CA LEU A 148 -6.58 -8.68 -9.43
C LEU A 148 -7.86 -9.26 -10.05
N ASP A 149 -7.75 -10.25 -10.94
CA ASP A 149 -8.92 -10.89 -11.57
C ASP A 149 -9.84 -11.52 -10.52
N TYR A 150 -9.26 -12.15 -9.49
CA TYR A 150 -10.03 -12.66 -8.36
C TYR A 150 -10.70 -11.53 -7.57
N LEU A 151 -9.98 -10.44 -7.25
CA LEU A 151 -10.55 -9.30 -6.52
C LEU A 151 -11.68 -8.60 -7.30
N ILE A 152 -11.59 -8.55 -8.62
CA ILE A 152 -12.69 -8.10 -9.50
C ILE A 152 -13.89 -9.05 -9.38
N SER A 153 -13.67 -10.36 -9.44
CA SER A 153 -14.75 -11.36 -9.28
C SER A 153 -15.44 -11.28 -7.90
N CYS A 154 -14.73 -10.78 -6.88
CA CYS A 154 -15.26 -10.53 -5.55
C CYS A 154 -15.96 -9.16 -5.39
N ASN A 155 -16.05 -8.35 -6.46
CA ASN A 155 -16.57 -6.97 -6.43
C ASN A 155 -15.80 -6.02 -5.50
N ILE A 156 -14.52 -6.32 -5.22
CA ILE A 156 -13.64 -5.37 -4.52
C ILE A 156 -13.44 -4.14 -5.41
N PHE A 157 -13.04 -4.40 -6.67
CA PHE A 157 -13.03 -3.42 -7.75
C PHE A 157 -14.26 -3.63 -8.64
N SER A 158 -15.08 -2.60 -8.81
CA SER A 158 -16.32 -2.66 -9.59
C SER A 158 -16.70 -1.26 -10.09
N LEU A 159 -17.38 -1.19 -11.23
CA LEU A 159 -17.99 0.05 -11.74
C LEU A 159 -19.34 0.36 -11.07
N GLU A 160 -19.86 -0.55 -10.24
CA GLU A 160 -21.04 -0.32 -9.41
C GLU A 160 -20.63 0.22 -8.05
N TYR A 161 -20.76 1.53 -7.86
CA TYR A 161 -20.44 2.21 -6.62
C TYR A 161 -21.63 2.16 -5.65
N LYS A 162 -21.57 1.25 -4.67
CA LYS A 162 -22.39 1.36 -3.46
C LYS A 162 -21.62 2.21 -2.45
N CYS A 163 -22.20 3.29 -1.96
CA CYS A 163 -21.53 4.15 -0.98
C CYS A 163 -22.56 4.66 0.01
N ASN A 164 -22.62 4.10 1.24
CA ASN A 164 -23.46 4.66 2.30
C ASN A 164 -22.66 5.27 3.47
N SER A 165 -21.32 5.07 3.58
CA SER A 165 -20.43 5.89 4.44
C SER A 165 -18.91 5.61 4.26
N LEU A 166 -18.05 6.45 4.86
CA LEU A 166 -16.58 6.22 4.95
C LEU A 166 -16.20 5.00 5.80
N VAL A 167 -17.01 4.68 6.82
CA VAL A 167 -16.79 3.51 7.69
C VAL A 167 -17.04 2.22 6.90
N GLU A 168 -18.10 2.20 6.09
CA GLU A 168 -18.38 1.11 5.16
C GLU A 168 -17.24 0.95 4.15
N GLU A 169 -16.61 2.02 3.65
CA GLU A 169 -15.47 1.88 2.75
C GLU A 169 -14.27 1.14 3.41
N ILE A 170 -13.94 1.45 4.67
CA ILE A 170 -12.81 0.80 5.35
C ILE A 170 -13.12 -0.68 5.62
N GLU A 171 -14.30 -0.99 6.15
CA GLU A 171 -14.65 -2.37 6.50
C GLU A 171 -14.98 -3.21 5.25
N GLU A 172 -15.76 -2.66 4.32
CA GLU A 172 -16.19 -3.37 3.10
C GLU A 172 -15.16 -3.34 1.98
N LYS A 173 -14.10 -2.51 2.05
CA LYS A 173 -13.02 -2.50 1.04
C LYS A 173 -11.66 -2.80 1.62
N GLU A 174 -11.09 -1.96 2.49
CA GLU A 174 -9.70 -2.14 2.95
C GLU A 174 -9.49 -3.46 3.72
N ILE A 175 -10.33 -3.73 4.73
CA ILE A 175 -10.28 -5.00 5.46
C ILE A 175 -10.72 -6.14 4.53
N LEU A 176 -11.88 -5.99 3.87
CA LEU A 176 -12.43 -7.05 3.02
C LEU A 176 -11.48 -7.50 1.90
N LEU A 177 -10.74 -6.58 1.28
CA LEU A 177 -9.74 -6.88 0.26
C LEU A 177 -8.72 -7.90 0.78
N SER A 178 -8.16 -7.67 1.97
CA SER A 178 -7.18 -8.59 2.55
C SER A 178 -7.84 -9.89 3.01
N ARG A 179 -9.06 -9.81 3.54
CA ARG A 179 -9.83 -10.99 3.96
C ARG A 179 -10.16 -11.92 2.80
N LYS A 180 -10.54 -11.39 1.63
CA LYS A 180 -10.82 -12.22 0.44
C LYS A 180 -9.58 -12.98 -0.04
N ILE A 181 -8.39 -12.37 0.07
CA ILE A 181 -7.11 -13.02 -0.23
C ILE A 181 -6.86 -14.17 0.76
N ILE A 182 -6.96 -13.88 2.06
CA ILE A 182 -6.75 -14.88 3.14
C ILE A 182 -7.75 -16.04 3.05
N GLU A 183 -9.04 -15.75 2.85
CA GLU A 183 -10.10 -16.75 2.69
C GLU A 183 -9.88 -17.68 1.50
N LYS A 184 -9.19 -17.21 0.45
CA LYS A 184 -8.82 -18.02 -0.71
C LYS A 184 -7.63 -18.97 -0.42
N GLY A 185 -7.01 -18.86 0.75
CA GLY A 185 -5.79 -19.58 1.11
C GLY A 185 -4.51 -18.91 0.59
N TRP A 186 -4.60 -17.64 0.15
CA TRP A 186 -3.45 -16.84 -0.23
C TRP A 186 -3.00 -15.96 0.94
N ASN A 187 -1.70 -15.71 1.06
CA ASN A 187 -1.16 -14.90 2.14
C ASN A 187 -1.09 -13.41 1.74
N ILE A 188 -1.02 -12.54 2.76
CA ILE A 188 -0.70 -11.11 2.65
C ILE A 188 0.70 -10.86 3.22
N GLY A 189 1.35 -9.77 2.81
CA GLY A 189 2.66 -9.40 3.33
C GLY A 189 2.89 -7.89 3.34
N CYS A 190 3.97 -7.47 3.99
CA CYS A 190 4.37 -6.08 4.00
C CYS A 190 5.88 -5.87 4.09
N LEU A 191 6.31 -4.62 3.86
CA LEU A 191 7.69 -4.17 4.05
C LEU A 191 8.11 -4.12 5.51
N HIS A 192 7.18 -3.77 6.40
CA HIS A 192 7.48 -3.68 7.84
C HIS A 192 7.96 -5.02 8.38
N SER A 193 9.20 -5.03 8.84
CA SER A 193 9.95 -6.22 9.24
C SER A 193 9.35 -6.95 10.45
N TYR A 194 8.53 -6.26 11.26
CA TYR A 194 7.80 -6.86 12.38
C TYR A 194 6.88 -8.01 11.94
N TYR A 195 6.34 -7.94 10.72
CA TYR A 195 5.52 -9.00 10.13
C TYR A 195 6.24 -9.74 9.00
N ALA A 196 7.57 -9.75 9.00
CA ALA A 196 8.34 -10.53 8.05
C ALA A 196 8.04 -12.03 8.20
N ASN A 197 7.65 -12.66 7.08
CA ASN A 197 7.40 -14.10 6.96
C ASN A 197 6.25 -14.65 7.83
N ILE A 198 5.34 -13.79 8.29
CA ILE A 198 4.11 -14.25 8.96
C ILE A 198 3.15 -14.84 7.93
N ASP A 199 2.58 -16.00 8.26
CA ASP A 199 1.45 -16.58 7.53
C ASP A 199 0.13 -16.14 8.15
N PHE A 200 -0.50 -15.13 7.55
CA PHE A 200 -1.78 -14.60 8.00
C PHE A 200 -2.98 -15.48 7.63
N THR A 201 -2.75 -16.59 6.90
CA THR A 201 -3.80 -17.60 6.71
C THR A 201 -4.04 -18.42 7.96
N PHE A 202 -3.05 -18.49 8.87
CA PHE A 202 -3.11 -19.28 10.10
C PHE A 202 -3.53 -20.74 9.83
N THR A 203 -3.10 -21.30 8.70
CA THR A 203 -3.43 -22.67 8.31
C THR A 203 -2.55 -23.71 8.99
N SER A 204 -1.29 -23.35 9.28
CA SER A 204 -0.32 -24.20 9.98
C SER A 204 0.11 -23.68 11.35
N ASN A 205 -0.36 -22.49 11.74
CA ASN A 205 -0.06 -21.84 13.03
C ASN A 205 -1.26 -21.00 13.48
N THR A 206 -1.18 -20.49 14.69
CA THR A 206 -2.13 -19.58 15.32
C THR A 206 -1.41 -18.29 15.74
N PRO A 207 -2.13 -17.18 15.97
CA PRO A 207 -1.55 -15.97 16.54
C PRO A 207 -0.82 -16.21 17.86
N ASP A 208 -1.27 -17.16 18.68
CA ASP A 208 -0.68 -17.47 19.99
C ASP A 208 0.69 -18.17 19.87
N ASP A 209 1.02 -18.72 18.70
CA ASP A 209 2.33 -19.33 18.45
C ASP A 209 3.45 -18.29 18.29
N TRP A 210 3.11 -17.00 18.17
CA TRP A 210 4.06 -15.91 17.99
C TRP A 210 4.37 -15.22 19.33
N CYS A 211 5.66 -15.01 19.61
CA CYS A 211 6.11 -14.36 20.87
C CYS A 211 5.96 -12.82 20.88
N PHE A 212 5.02 -12.26 20.12
CA PHE A 212 4.80 -10.82 20.02
C PHE A 212 3.30 -10.49 19.87
N SER A 213 2.94 -9.23 20.11
CA SER A 213 1.55 -8.78 19.99
C SER A 213 1.22 -8.29 18.58
N PHE A 214 0.07 -8.70 18.05
CA PHE A 214 -0.42 -8.15 16.79
C PHE A 214 -0.88 -6.69 16.99
N MET A 215 -0.32 -5.80 16.17
CA MET A 215 -0.41 -4.35 16.25
C MET A 215 -1.49 -3.78 15.32
N GLY A 216 -2.13 -2.71 15.80
CA GLY A 216 -3.10 -1.92 15.03
C GLY A 216 -2.44 -0.97 14.01
N ASP A 217 -2.97 0.24 13.85
CA ASP A 217 -2.37 1.27 12.98
C ASP A 217 -1.04 1.76 13.58
N VAL A 218 0.08 1.33 13.00
CA VAL A 218 1.44 1.69 13.45
C VAL A 218 1.97 2.99 12.84
N MET A 219 1.17 3.71 12.03
CA MET A 219 1.61 4.91 11.33
C MET A 219 1.60 6.20 12.17
N TYR A 220 1.24 6.12 13.46
CA TYR A 220 1.29 7.27 14.35
C TYR A 220 2.74 7.66 14.73
N PRO A 221 3.03 8.96 14.98
CA PRO A 221 4.39 9.45 15.24
C PRO A 221 5.09 8.77 16.42
N TYR A 222 4.35 8.29 17.42
CA TYR A 222 4.91 7.53 18.53
C TYR A 222 5.71 6.32 18.04
N TYR A 223 5.19 5.51 17.11
CA TYR A 223 5.91 4.32 16.63
C TYR A 223 7.22 4.68 15.91
N LEU A 224 7.22 5.78 15.14
CA LEU A 224 8.42 6.31 14.50
C LEU A 224 9.45 6.79 15.54
N ASN A 225 9.01 7.52 16.57
CA ASN A 225 9.88 8.06 17.61
C ASN A 225 10.51 6.97 18.48
N TYR A 226 9.86 5.80 18.60
CA TYR A 226 10.41 4.62 19.27
C TYR A 226 11.19 3.70 18.32
N HIS A 227 11.46 4.15 17.09
CA HIS A 227 12.16 3.39 16.07
C HIS A 227 11.53 2.02 15.77
N PHE A 228 10.21 1.91 15.90
CA PHE A 228 9.48 0.67 15.58
C PHE A 228 9.47 0.38 14.07
N TRP A 229 9.67 1.41 13.26
CA TRP A 229 9.93 1.36 11.83
C TRP A 229 10.72 2.60 11.39
N SER A 230 11.24 2.59 10.17
CA SER A 230 11.92 3.75 9.58
C SER A 230 11.33 4.16 8.22
N LEU A 231 11.56 5.42 7.82
CA LEU A 231 11.10 5.92 6.50
C LEU A 231 11.65 5.06 5.35
N TYR A 232 12.93 4.69 5.42
CA TYR A 232 13.62 3.89 4.40
C TYR A 232 13.17 2.42 4.35
N GLU A 233 12.62 1.90 5.45
CA GLU A 233 12.06 0.54 5.49
C GLU A 233 10.76 0.47 4.69
N LEU A 234 9.90 1.48 4.84
CA LEU A 234 8.52 1.42 4.33
C LEU A 234 8.37 1.99 2.91
N VAL A 235 9.39 2.69 2.39
CA VAL A 235 9.42 3.43 1.12
C VAL A 235 8.40 4.57 1.05
N PHE A 236 7.14 4.29 1.32
CA PHE A 236 6.08 5.28 1.52
C PHE A 236 5.45 5.12 2.89
N VAL A 237 5.07 6.24 3.49
CA VAL A 237 4.39 6.28 4.80
C VAL A 237 3.10 7.06 4.71
N LYS A 238 2.16 6.76 5.61
CA LYS A 238 0.84 7.39 5.66
C LYS A 238 0.94 8.80 6.26
N GLY A 239 1.11 9.78 5.39
CA GLY A 239 1.41 11.16 5.73
C GLY A 239 0.32 11.95 6.45
N ASN A 240 -0.94 11.57 6.31
CA ASN A 240 -2.00 12.19 7.13
C ASN A 240 -1.94 11.78 8.62
N ARG A 241 -1.09 10.80 8.98
CA ARG A 241 -0.75 10.47 10.38
C ARG A 241 0.50 11.19 10.88
N LEU A 242 1.32 11.70 9.98
CA LEU A 242 2.63 12.29 10.28
C LEU A 242 2.60 13.80 10.07
N ARG A 243 3.04 14.55 11.08
CA ARG A 243 3.31 15.99 10.94
C ARG A 243 4.78 16.19 10.60
N LEU A 244 5.09 16.32 9.31
CA LEU A 244 6.46 16.43 8.80
C LEU A 244 7.23 17.62 9.37
N ASP A 245 6.54 18.72 9.71
CA ASP A 245 7.08 19.91 10.38
C ASP A 245 7.69 19.62 11.77
N LYS A 246 7.46 18.41 12.31
CA LYS A 246 8.02 17.94 13.58
C LYS A 246 9.03 16.80 13.42
N ILE A 247 9.39 16.43 12.19
CA ILE A 247 10.36 15.36 11.89
C ILE A 247 11.79 15.92 11.73
N GLU A 248 12.05 17.17 12.12
CA GLU A 248 13.41 17.76 12.10
C GLU A 248 14.44 17.00 12.97
N TYR A 249 14.01 16.07 13.82
CA TYR A 249 14.90 15.28 14.69
C TYR A 249 15.33 13.91 14.15
N ILE A 250 14.94 13.53 12.92
CA ILE A 250 15.30 12.22 12.35
C ILE A 250 16.09 12.40 11.05
N THR A 251 17.19 13.14 11.12
CA THR A 251 18.31 12.91 10.21
C THR A 251 19.19 11.85 10.85
N PRO A 252 19.63 10.80 10.13
CA PRO A 252 20.67 9.93 10.66
C PRO A 252 21.91 10.80 10.81
N SER A 253 22.34 11.04 12.04
CA SER A 253 23.74 11.33 12.28
C SER A 253 24.53 10.21 11.58
N ASN A 254 25.41 10.59 10.67
CA ASN A 254 26.42 9.71 10.12
C ASN A 254 27.01 8.86 11.26
N GLU A 255 27.14 7.56 11.01
CA GLU A 255 27.60 6.49 11.92
C GLU A 255 26.51 5.77 12.73
N MET A 256 26.05 4.63 12.21
CA MET A 256 25.79 3.48 13.07
C MET A 256 26.76 2.35 12.70
N PRO A 257 27.55 1.82 13.66
CA PRO A 257 28.42 0.69 13.43
C PRO A 257 27.60 -0.59 13.24
N GLY A 258 28.10 -1.48 12.39
CA GLY A 258 27.38 -2.64 11.90
C GLY A 258 26.81 -3.54 13.00
N HIS A 259 25.52 -3.81 12.91
CA HIS A 259 24.92 -5.02 13.45
C HIS A 259 24.30 -5.83 12.31
N LEU A 260 25.14 -6.63 11.65
CA LEU A 260 24.70 -7.91 11.09
C LEU A 260 24.32 -8.81 12.28
N GLY A 261 23.07 -8.69 12.73
CA GLY A 261 22.44 -9.69 13.58
C GLY A 261 21.93 -10.83 12.70
N LEU A 262 22.74 -11.87 12.55
CA LEU A 262 22.30 -13.18 12.08
C LEU A 262 21.18 -13.67 13.01
N TYR A 263 19.92 -13.55 12.58
CA TYR A 263 18.84 -14.32 13.18
C TYR A 263 18.95 -15.76 12.70
N VAL A 264 19.57 -16.60 13.52
CA VAL A 264 19.50 -18.05 13.41
C VAL A 264 18.08 -18.46 13.82
N ALA A 265 17.34 -19.05 12.88
CA ALA A 265 16.03 -19.63 13.15
C ALA A 265 16.14 -20.73 14.22
N PRO A 266 15.19 -20.85 15.18
CA PRO A 266 15.09 -22.03 16.00
C PRO A 266 14.67 -23.23 15.14
N LYS A 267 15.20 -24.40 15.46
CA LYS A 267 14.87 -25.69 14.85
C LYS A 267 13.44 -26.12 15.12
#